data_AF-A0A2D6Q7Q3-F1
#
_entry.id   AF-A0A2D6Q7Q3-F1
#
_cell.length_a   1.000
_cell.length_b   1.000
_cell.length_c   1.000
_cell.angle_alpha   90.00
_cell.angle_beta   90.00
_cell.angle_gamma   90.00
#
_symmetry.space_group_name_H-M   'P 1'
#
loop_
_entity.id
_entity.type
_entity.pdbx_description
1 polymer ?
#
loop_
_entity_poly.entity_id
_entity_poly.type
_entity_poly.pdbx_seq_one_letter_code
_entity_poly.pdbx_strand_id
1 'polypeptide(L)'
;MEQRDIDYIIKAHRDHSVRADKAFRKWDGLTPYHIHPIWCASMLATETTLDETVRHEGIQTLLYHDVLEDTELGLPNWLSGRVVGLIGSMTYSGIVEEIEKIWDQPEEVRLYKLFDKTNNLLDWQRSSVVKHERYKLYTASLCDDAQINFGKLNIVKIARAVLSG
;
A
#
# COMPACT_ATOMS: atom_id res chain seq x y z
N MET A 1 -10.55 -11.06 4.13
CA MET A 1 -10.49 -9.99 5.15
C MET A 1 -11.59 -10.27 6.15
N GLU A 2 -11.21 -10.55 7.39
CA GLU A 2 -12.15 -10.83 8.46
C GLU A 2 -12.29 -9.61 9.39
N GLN A 3 -13.35 -9.58 10.21
CA GLN A 3 -13.57 -8.50 11.17
C GLN A 3 -12.37 -8.31 12.11
N ARG A 4 -11.74 -9.41 12.54
CA ARG A 4 -10.54 -9.37 13.40
C ARG A 4 -9.37 -8.62 12.76
N ASP A 5 -9.23 -8.67 11.43
CA ASP A 5 -8.14 -8.00 10.73
C ASP A 5 -8.36 -6.49 10.75
N ILE A 6 -9.61 -6.06 10.48
CA ILE A 6 -10.02 -4.66 10.53
C ILE A 6 -9.85 -4.09 11.94
N ASP A 7 -10.34 -4.79 12.96
CA ASP A 7 -10.23 -4.35 14.35
C ASP A 7 -8.76 -4.18 14.76
N TYR A 8 -7.89 -5.09 14.31
CA TYR A 8 -6.46 -5.02 14.57
C TYR A 8 -5.83 -3.77 13.94
N ILE A 9 -6.10 -3.50 12.66
CA ILE A 9 -5.52 -2.34 11.95
C ILE A 9 -6.03 -1.02 12.52
N ILE A 10 -7.32 -0.94 12.85
CA ILE A 10 -7.88 0.24 13.52
C ILE A 10 -7.14 0.47 14.84
N LYS A 11 -7.01 -0.56 15.68
CA LYS A 11 -6.31 -0.46 16.95
C LYS A 11 -4.83 -0.08 16.76
N ALA A 12 -4.13 -0.73 15.85
CA ALA A 12 -2.71 -0.51 15.61
C ALA A 12 -2.41 0.95 15.24
N HIS A 13 -3.11 1.49 14.23
CA HIS A 13 -2.85 2.85 13.77
C HIS A 13 -3.51 3.94 14.62
N ARG A 14 -4.62 3.65 15.33
CA ARG A 14 -5.28 4.64 16.19
C ARG A 14 -4.63 4.77 17.56
N ASP A 15 -4.34 3.62 18.20
CA ASP A 15 -3.99 3.58 19.62
C ASP A 15 -2.49 3.30 19.84
N HIS A 16 -1.78 2.81 18.82
CA HIS A 16 -0.38 2.38 18.93
C HIS A 16 0.50 2.95 17.80
N SER A 17 0.13 4.10 17.21
CA SER A 17 0.99 4.78 16.24
C SER A 17 2.31 5.20 16.89
N VAL A 18 3.46 5.00 16.22
CA VAL A 18 4.78 5.38 16.75
C VAL A 18 4.93 6.88 17.04
N ARG A 19 4.07 7.70 16.44
CA ARG A 19 3.95 9.14 16.70
C ARG A 19 2.49 9.57 16.55
N ALA A 20 2.08 10.58 17.31
CA ALA A 20 0.70 11.09 17.25
C ALA A 20 0.27 11.57 15.84
N ASP A 21 1.19 12.12 15.04
CA ASP A 21 0.91 12.56 13.67
C ASP A 21 0.72 11.40 12.68
N LYS A 22 1.21 10.20 13.02
CA LYS A 22 1.07 8.98 12.20
C LYS A 22 -0.30 8.30 12.37
N ALA A 23 -1.07 8.67 13.40
CA ALA A 23 -2.44 8.19 13.56
C ALA A 23 -3.42 8.79 12.53
N PHE A 24 -3.00 9.82 11.79
CA PHE A 24 -3.84 10.58 10.87
C PHE A 24 -3.20 10.73 9.49
N ARG A 25 -4.02 10.99 8.47
CA ARG A 25 -3.56 11.34 7.12
C ARG A 25 -2.96 12.75 7.12
N LYS A 26 -1.88 12.92 6.37
CA LYS A 26 -1.05 14.15 6.41
C LYS A 26 -1.74 15.38 5.82
N TRP A 27 -2.74 15.20 4.96
CA TRP A 27 -3.36 16.30 4.21
C TRP A 27 -4.36 17.11 5.05
N ASP A 28 -4.94 16.54 6.10
CA ASP A 28 -5.78 17.29 7.06
C ASP A 28 -5.33 17.14 8.51
N GLY A 29 -4.54 16.13 8.85
CA GLY A 29 -4.18 15.82 10.24
C GLY A 29 -5.37 15.38 11.10
N LEU A 30 -6.50 15.01 10.48
CA LEU A 30 -7.77 14.68 11.14
C LEU A 30 -8.33 13.33 10.72
N THR A 31 -8.18 12.98 9.44
CA THR A 31 -8.68 11.71 8.92
C THR A 31 -7.84 10.55 9.44
N PRO A 32 -8.41 9.51 10.07
CA PRO A 32 -7.62 8.41 10.65
C PRO A 32 -6.79 7.66 9.62
N TYR A 33 -5.54 7.30 9.95
CA TYR A 33 -4.62 6.67 9.00
C TYR A 33 -5.09 5.28 8.54
N HIS A 34 -5.74 4.50 9.41
CA HIS A 34 -6.17 3.12 9.10
C HIS A 34 -7.09 3.02 7.87
N ILE A 35 -7.70 4.12 7.41
CA ILE A 35 -8.48 4.11 6.16
C ILE A 35 -7.62 3.79 4.93
N HIS A 36 -6.32 4.13 4.96
CA HIS A 36 -5.39 3.91 3.85
C HIS A 36 -5.13 2.42 3.59
N PRO A 37 -4.63 1.63 4.55
CA PRO A 37 -4.45 0.20 4.34
C PRO A 37 -5.79 -0.52 4.05
N ILE A 38 -6.90 -0.08 4.68
CA ILE A 38 -8.25 -0.59 4.38
C ILE A 38 -8.64 -0.31 2.92
N TRP A 39 -8.40 0.90 2.41
CA TRP A 39 -8.67 1.24 1.01
C TRP A 39 -7.83 0.38 0.07
N CYS A 40 -6.52 0.26 0.31
CA CYS A 40 -5.63 -0.53 -0.54
C CYS A 40 -6.09 -1.99 -0.63
N ALA A 41 -6.36 -2.61 0.52
CA ALA A 41 -6.83 -3.99 0.59
C ALA A 41 -8.21 -4.16 -0.06
N SER A 42 -9.12 -3.20 0.13
CA SER A 42 -10.47 -3.23 -0.47
C SER A 42 -10.39 -3.11 -2.00
N MET A 43 -9.53 -2.24 -2.52
CA MET A 43 -9.34 -2.08 -3.96
C MET A 43 -8.81 -3.36 -4.60
N LEU A 44 -7.81 -4.01 -4.00
CA LEU A 44 -7.29 -5.29 -4.50
C LEU A 44 -8.38 -6.38 -4.46
N ALA A 45 -9.23 -6.40 -3.43
CA ALA A 45 -10.33 -7.36 -3.35
C ALA A 45 -11.33 -7.25 -4.52
N THR A 46 -11.39 -6.09 -5.18
CA THR A 46 -12.25 -5.88 -6.37
C THR A 46 -11.59 -6.29 -7.70
N GLU A 47 -10.33 -6.71 -7.70
CA GLU A 47 -9.65 -7.22 -8.89
C GLU A 47 -10.10 -8.66 -9.21
N THR A 48 -11.25 -8.79 -9.85
CA THR A 48 -11.87 -10.10 -10.12
C THR A 48 -11.06 -10.97 -11.09
N THR A 49 -10.18 -10.37 -11.89
CA THR A 49 -9.35 -11.07 -12.89
C THR A 49 -7.98 -11.48 -12.38
N LEU A 50 -7.60 -11.04 -11.18
CA LEU A 50 -6.32 -11.40 -10.57
C LEU A 50 -6.38 -12.83 -10.02
N ASP A 51 -5.24 -13.53 -10.05
CA ASP A 51 -5.11 -14.85 -9.44
C ASP A 51 -5.60 -14.84 -7.99
N GLU A 52 -6.28 -15.91 -7.58
CA GLU A 52 -6.93 -15.98 -6.27
C GLU A 52 -5.92 -15.95 -5.12
N THR A 53 -4.76 -16.60 -5.28
CA THR A 53 -3.70 -16.63 -4.27
C THR A 53 -3.10 -15.23 -4.12
N VAL A 54 -2.70 -14.62 -5.24
CA VAL A 54 -2.17 -13.24 -5.26
C VAL A 54 -3.18 -12.27 -4.64
N ARG A 55 -4.47 -12.40 -4.99
CA ARG A 55 -5.50 -11.52 -4.44
C ARG A 55 -5.70 -11.74 -2.94
N HIS A 56 -5.85 -12.98 -2.47
CA HIS A 56 -6.12 -13.24 -1.05
C HIS A 56 -4.95 -12.89 -0.14
N GLU A 57 -3.72 -13.28 -0.52
CA GLU A 57 -2.52 -12.93 0.23
C GLU A 57 -2.24 -11.43 0.15
N GLY A 58 -2.46 -10.81 -1.02
CA GLY A 58 -2.30 -9.39 -1.21
C GLY A 58 -3.28 -8.55 -0.39
N ILE A 59 -4.52 -9.01 -0.18
CA ILE A 59 -5.51 -8.31 0.66
C ILE A 59 -4.97 -8.19 2.07
N GLN A 60 -4.44 -9.28 2.63
CA GLN A 60 -3.83 -9.25 3.97
C GLN A 60 -2.53 -8.43 3.94
N THR A 61 -1.68 -8.63 2.94
CA THR A 61 -0.42 -7.88 2.83
C THR A 61 -0.67 -6.37 2.84
N LEU A 62 -1.55 -5.86 1.99
CA LEU A 62 -1.91 -4.44 1.92
C LEU A 62 -2.61 -3.93 3.18
N LEU A 63 -3.40 -4.76 3.84
CA LEU A 63 -4.07 -4.36 5.07
C LEU A 63 -3.06 -4.14 6.22
N TYR A 64 -1.94 -4.87 6.21
CA TYR A 64 -0.94 -4.85 7.28
C TYR A 64 0.39 -4.16 6.90
N HIS A 65 0.57 -3.71 5.66
CA HIS A 65 1.88 -3.31 5.12
C HIS A 65 2.58 -2.19 5.92
N ASP A 66 1.82 -1.27 6.51
CA ASP A 66 2.35 -0.15 7.28
C ASP A 66 2.47 -0.43 8.79
N VAL A 67 2.01 -1.58 9.28
CA VAL A 67 1.98 -1.87 10.74
C VAL A 67 3.39 -1.81 11.32
N LEU A 68 4.37 -2.42 10.63
CA LEU A 68 5.76 -2.46 11.08
C LEU A 68 6.47 -1.10 10.97
N GLU A 69 6.03 -0.23 10.06
CA GLU A 69 6.63 1.08 9.85
C GLU A 69 6.05 2.15 10.79
N ASP A 70 4.74 2.10 11.01
CA ASP A 70 3.98 3.22 11.57
C ASP A 70 3.38 2.95 12.94
N THR A 71 3.52 1.74 13.48
CA THR A 71 2.96 1.35 14.78
C THR A 71 3.98 0.69 15.70
N GLU A 72 3.69 0.69 16.99
CA GLU A 72 4.47 -0.01 18.02
C GLU A 72 4.13 -1.51 18.10
N LEU A 73 3.11 -1.97 17.36
CA LEU A 73 2.69 -3.37 17.36
C LEU A 73 3.47 -4.18 16.32
N GLY A 74 3.72 -5.44 16.65
CA GLY A 74 4.19 -6.42 15.67
C GLY A 74 3.08 -6.91 14.75
N LEU A 75 3.40 -7.84 13.85
CA LEU A 75 2.39 -8.56 13.07
C LEU A 75 1.72 -9.65 13.93
N PRO A 76 0.39 -9.86 13.78
CA PRO A 76 -0.30 -10.86 14.57
C PRO A 76 0.07 -12.29 14.12
N ASN A 77 0.03 -13.22 15.07
CA ASN A 77 0.47 -14.61 14.86
C ASN A 77 -0.45 -15.47 13.98
N TRP A 78 -1.63 -14.96 13.60
CA TRP A 78 -2.55 -15.65 12.70
C TRP A 78 -2.26 -15.40 11.22
N LEU A 79 -1.34 -14.49 10.89
CA LEU A 79 -0.91 -14.30 9.51
C LEU A 79 -0.03 -15.48 9.08
N SER A 80 -0.19 -15.92 7.83
CA SER A 80 0.66 -16.96 7.27
C SER A 80 2.10 -16.45 7.13
N GLY A 81 3.07 -17.37 7.17
CA GLY A 81 4.49 -17.01 6.98
C GLY A 81 4.75 -16.33 5.64
N ARG A 82 3.99 -16.67 4.59
CA ARG A 82 4.08 -16.03 3.27
C ARG A 82 3.60 -14.58 3.31
N VAL A 83 2.44 -14.31 3.92
CA VAL A 83 1.93 -12.94 4.09
C VAL A 83 2.90 -12.09 4.93
N VAL A 84 3.46 -12.64 6.01
CA VAL A 84 4.50 -11.95 6.80
C VAL A 84 5.72 -11.61 5.94
N GLY A 85 6.17 -12.55 5.09
CA GLY A 85 7.27 -12.30 4.15
C GLY A 85 6.95 -11.19 3.14
N LEU A 86 5.75 -11.19 2.57
CA LEU A 86 5.30 -10.17 1.63
C LEU A 86 5.22 -8.78 2.27
N ILE A 87 4.73 -8.68 3.51
CA ILE A 87 4.72 -7.43 4.28
C ILE A 87 6.14 -6.92 4.47
N GLY A 88 7.07 -7.79 4.90
CA GLY A 88 8.48 -7.42 5.05
C GLY A 88 9.12 -6.91 3.75
N SER A 89 8.74 -7.49 2.60
CA SER A 89 9.18 -7.04 1.27
C SER A 89 8.56 -5.70 0.83
N MET A 90 7.52 -5.21 1.50
CA MET A 90 6.93 -3.90 1.27
C MET A 90 7.50 -2.81 2.16
N THR A 91 8.30 -3.16 3.18
CA THR A 91 8.79 -2.26 4.20
C THR A 91 10.16 -1.66 3.85
N TYR A 92 10.29 -0.33 3.92
CA TYR A 92 11.52 0.38 3.54
C TYR A 92 11.85 1.52 4.52
N SER A 93 13.13 1.91 4.63
CA SER A 93 13.52 3.05 5.46
C SER A 93 13.12 4.41 4.85
N GLY A 94 12.80 4.44 3.56
CA GLY A 94 12.27 5.62 2.87
C GLY A 94 12.16 5.46 1.36
N ILE A 95 11.60 6.48 0.71
CA ILE A 95 11.25 6.44 -0.73
C ILE A 95 12.43 6.24 -1.67
N VAL A 96 13.64 6.69 -1.31
CA VAL A 96 14.83 6.52 -2.17
C VAL A 96 15.21 5.05 -2.23
N GLU A 97 15.34 4.41 -1.07
CA GLU A 97 15.60 2.97 -0.97
C GLU A 97 14.50 2.15 -1.64
N GLU A 98 13.23 2.54 -1.43
CA GLU A 98 12.10 1.85 -2.04
C GLU A 98 12.22 1.82 -3.57
N ILE A 99 12.40 2.98 -4.21
CA ILE A 99 12.47 3.09 -5.67
C ILE A 99 13.62 2.26 -6.24
N GLU A 100 14.72 2.11 -5.50
CA GLU A 100 15.88 1.34 -5.92
C GLU A 100 15.66 -0.17 -5.75
N LYS A 101 15.09 -0.61 -4.62
CA LYS A 101 15.02 -2.02 -4.23
C LYS A 101 13.73 -2.74 -4.61
N ILE A 102 12.65 -2.00 -4.91
CA ILE A 102 11.34 -2.60 -5.24
C ILE A 102 11.41 -3.51 -6.47
N TRP A 103 12.30 -3.20 -7.42
CA TRP A 103 12.44 -3.97 -8.67
C TRP A 103 13.07 -5.34 -8.47
N ASP A 104 13.78 -5.55 -7.35
CA ASP A 104 14.34 -6.86 -6.95
C ASP A 104 13.30 -7.72 -6.20
N GLN A 105 12.14 -7.15 -5.84
CA GLN A 105 11.07 -7.88 -5.16
C GLN A 105 10.21 -8.68 -6.16
N PRO A 106 9.48 -9.71 -5.70
CA PRO A 106 8.51 -10.42 -6.52
C PRO A 106 7.48 -9.49 -7.18
N GLU A 107 6.99 -9.87 -8.36
CA GLU A 107 5.99 -9.12 -9.14
C GLU A 107 4.76 -8.72 -8.30
N GLU A 108 4.31 -9.61 -7.42
CA GLU A 108 3.18 -9.37 -6.52
C GLU A 108 3.45 -8.20 -5.56
N VAL A 109 4.66 -8.07 -5.02
CA VAL A 109 5.04 -6.97 -4.11
C VAL A 109 5.02 -5.64 -4.86
N ARG A 110 5.49 -5.63 -6.11
CA ARG A 110 5.46 -4.44 -6.97
C ARG A 110 4.02 -4.05 -7.32
N LEU A 111 3.16 -5.04 -7.58
CA LEU A 111 1.73 -4.83 -7.73
C LEU A 111 1.11 -4.23 -6.47
N TYR A 112 1.37 -4.77 -5.28
CA TYR A 112 0.83 -4.21 -4.03
C TYR A 112 1.34 -2.79 -3.79
N LYS A 113 2.60 -2.50 -4.13
CA LYS A 113 3.14 -1.15 -4.04
C LYS A 113 2.41 -0.17 -4.96
N LEU A 114 1.91 -0.61 -6.12
CA LEU A 114 1.05 0.22 -6.98
C LEU A 114 -0.24 0.66 -6.26
N PHE A 115 -0.88 -0.22 -5.49
CA PHE A 115 -2.08 0.14 -4.71
C PHE A 115 -1.76 1.22 -3.65
N ASP A 116 -0.70 1.00 -2.87
CA ASP A 116 -0.18 1.97 -1.88
C ASP A 116 0.07 3.34 -2.54
N LYS A 117 0.88 3.36 -3.61
CA LYS A 117 1.25 4.63 -4.27
C LYS A 117 0.08 5.33 -4.93
N THR A 118 -0.87 4.58 -5.48
CA THR A 118 -2.10 5.16 -6.05
C THR A 118 -2.89 5.89 -4.97
N ASN A 119 -3.08 5.30 -3.79
CA ASN A 119 -3.78 5.98 -2.70
C ASN A 119 -2.99 7.20 -2.18
N ASN A 120 -1.68 7.10 -2.07
CA ASN A 120 -0.84 8.24 -1.66
C ASN A 120 -0.89 9.41 -2.66
N LEU A 121 -1.05 9.14 -3.95
CA LEU A 121 -1.25 10.18 -4.97
C LEU A 121 -2.64 10.80 -4.91
N LEU A 122 -3.69 10.04 -4.58
CA LEU A 122 -5.03 10.60 -4.33
C LEU A 122 -5.02 11.61 -3.18
N ASP A 123 -4.17 11.35 -2.18
CA ASP A 123 -4.02 12.15 -0.97
C ASP A 123 -3.01 13.30 -1.10
N TRP A 124 -2.41 13.48 -2.28
CA TRP A 124 -1.30 14.39 -2.45
C TRP A 124 -1.74 15.86 -2.33
N GLN A 125 -1.25 16.53 -1.30
CA GLN A 125 -1.36 17.98 -1.17
C GLN A 125 0.01 18.66 -1.20
N ARG A 126 0.18 19.59 -2.14
CA ARG A 126 1.19 20.66 -2.21
C ARG A 126 2.57 20.33 -1.58
N SER A 127 3.20 19.25 -2.01
CA SER A 127 4.64 19.05 -1.81
C SER A 127 5.45 19.95 -2.76
N SER A 128 6.79 19.87 -2.70
CA SER A 128 7.62 20.35 -3.80
C SER A 128 7.31 19.60 -5.10
N VAL A 129 7.24 20.33 -6.22
CA VAL A 129 6.94 19.80 -7.56
C VAL A 129 7.88 18.65 -7.93
N VAL A 130 9.17 18.76 -7.60
CA VAL A 130 10.18 17.73 -7.89
C VAL A 130 9.88 16.38 -7.21
N LYS A 131 9.40 16.41 -5.96
CA LYS A 131 9.00 15.16 -5.27
C LYS A 131 7.77 14.54 -5.91
N HIS A 132 6.84 15.37 -6.37
CA HIS A 132 5.62 14.92 -7.01
C HIS A 132 5.92 14.24 -8.35
N GLU A 133 6.71 14.87 -9.22
CA GLU A 133 7.08 14.28 -10.51
C GLU A 133 7.82 12.95 -10.36
N ARG A 134 8.74 12.84 -9.39
CA ARG A 134 9.41 11.56 -9.10
C ARG A 134 8.42 10.48 -8.67
N TYR A 135 7.42 10.83 -7.86
CA TYR A 135 6.36 9.92 -7.43
C TYR A 135 5.47 9.49 -8.59
N LYS A 136 5.11 10.42 -9.48
CA LYS A 136 4.31 10.16 -10.68
C LYS A 136 5.04 9.21 -11.63
N LEU A 137 6.31 9.49 -11.94
CA LEU A 137 7.15 8.64 -12.79
C LEU A 137 7.28 7.22 -12.22
N TYR A 138 7.56 7.12 -10.93
CA TYR A 138 7.67 5.82 -10.26
C TYR A 138 6.36 5.04 -10.30
N THR A 139 5.23 5.68 -10.01
CA THR A 139 3.91 5.03 -10.07
C THR A 139 3.53 4.65 -11.50
N ALA A 140 3.95 5.42 -12.51
CA ALA A 140 3.77 5.07 -13.91
C ALA A 140 4.56 3.79 -14.27
N SER A 141 5.80 3.65 -13.81
CA SER A 141 6.58 2.43 -14.00
C SER A 141 5.93 1.22 -13.33
N LEU A 142 5.36 1.38 -12.13
CA LEU A 142 4.59 0.32 -11.47
C LEU A 142 3.32 -0.05 -12.25
N CYS A 143 2.66 0.92 -12.90
CA CYS A 143 1.51 0.64 -13.78
C CYS A 143 1.91 -0.24 -14.97
N ASP A 144 3.05 0.07 -15.60
CA ASP A 144 3.54 -0.66 -16.76
C ASP A 144 3.95 -2.09 -16.38
N ASP A 145 4.67 -2.26 -15.27
CA ASP A 145 5.03 -3.57 -14.72
C ASP A 145 3.79 -4.40 -14.36
N ALA A 146 2.83 -3.80 -13.65
CA ALA A 146 1.57 -4.48 -13.30
C ALA A 146 0.80 -4.92 -14.55
N GLN A 147 0.78 -4.08 -15.60
CA GLN A 147 0.10 -4.41 -16.85
C GLN A 147 0.79 -5.53 -17.62
N ILE A 148 2.13 -5.59 -17.58
CA ILE A 148 2.91 -6.66 -18.23
C ILE A 148 2.69 -8.00 -17.52
N ASN A 149 2.73 -8.03 -16.19
CA ASN A 149 2.73 -9.27 -15.42
C ASN A 149 1.32 -9.79 -15.09
N PHE A 150 0.34 -8.89 -14.92
CA PHE A 150 -1.01 -9.25 -14.47
C PHE A 150 -2.12 -8.82 -15.42
N GLY A 151 -1.77 -8.19 -16.55
CA GLY A 151 -2.72 -7.77 -17.57
C GLY A 151 -3.56 -6.55 -17.18
N LYS A 152 -4.83 -6.53 -17.60
CA LYS A 152 -5.68 -5.35 -17.48
C LYS A 152 -6.41 -5.29 -16.14
N LEU A 153 -5.72 -4.79 -15.11
CA LEU A 153 -6.29 -4.56 -13.79
C LEU A 153 -7.01 -3.20 -13.69
N ASN A 154 -7.96 -3.07 -12.76
CA ASN A 154 -8.66 -1.81 -12.51
C ASN A 154 -7.76 -0.76 -11.85
N ILE A 155 -6.86 -1.17 -10.96
CA ILE A 155 -5.89 -0.29 -10.31
C ILE A 155 -5.01 0.45 -11.33
N VAL A 156 -4.61 -0.20 -12.42
CA VAL A 156 -3.81 0.43 -13.48
C VAL A 156 -4.60 1.56 -14.15
N LYS A 157 -5.92 1.39 -14.37
CA LYS A 157 -6.77 2.44 -14.94
C LYS A 157 -6.90 3.62 -13.98
N ILE A 158 -7.14 3.33 -12.69
CA ILE A 158 -7.30 4.34 -11.65
C ILE A 158 -5.99 5.12 -11.49
N ALA A 159 -4.87 4.42 -11.33
CA ALA A 159 -3.55 5.02 -11.18
C ALA A 159 -3.21 5.94 -12.36
N ARG A 160 -3.42 5.49 -13.61
CA ARG A 160 -3.19 6.31 -14.80
C ARG A 160 -4.10 7.53 -14.87
N ALA A 161 -5.34 7.43 -14.41
CA ALA A 161 -6.24 8.58 -14.31
C ALA A 161 -5.73 9.61 -13.28
N VAL A 162 -5.29 9.15 -12.11
CA VAL A 162 -4.67 10.00 -11.06
C VAL A 162 -3.40 10.67 -11.58
N LEU A 163 -2.57 9.96 -12.33
CA LEU A 163 -1.35 10.50 -12.95
C LEU A 163 -1.63 11.56 -14.03
N SER A 164 -2.81 11.55 -14.64
CA SER A 164 -3.20 12.51 -15.67
C SER A 164 -3.80 13.80 -15.10
N GLY A 165 -4.16 13.80 -13.81
CA GLY A 165 -4.49 15.00 -13.03
C GLY A 165 -3.24 15.77 -12.61
#